data_AF-A0A2Z6NLQ5-F1
#
_entry.id   AF-A0A2Z6NLQ5-F1
#
_cell.length_a   1.000
_cell.length_b   1.000
_cell.length_c   1.000
_cell.angle_alpha   90.00
_cell.angle_beta   90.00
_cell.angle_gamma   90.00
#
_symmetry.space_group_name_H-M   'P 1'
#
loop_
_entity.id
_entity.type
_entity.pdbx_description
1 polymer ?
#
loop_
_entity_poly.entity_id
_entity_poly.type
_entity_poly.pdbx_seq_one_letter_code
_entity_poly.pdbx_strand_id
1 'polypeptide(L)'
;MEHQSSVALVVGVTGMTDARVLAQQHVWAAVTKKAKNEAFNCTNGDVFSWRSMWKLLSEVFDVEFVELDEKDEFDIVELMSDKGEIWDLIVEKYGLHKTKMKEIACYEALVPVVRFEFQHVSSMNKKE
;
A
#
# COMPACT_ATOMS: atom_id res chain seq x y z
N MET A 1 9.34 -17.30 27.74
CA MET A 1 9.56 -17.67 26.33
C MET A 1 9.09 -16.51 25.51
N GLU A 2 10.03 -15.63 25.16
CA GLU A 2 9.80 -14.45 24.33
C GLU A 2 9.53 -14.91 22.90
N HIS A 3 8.36 -14.58 22.35
CA HIS A 3 8.20 -14.50 20.91
C HIS A 3 8.74 -13.14 20.50
N GLN A 4 9.98 -13.13 20.01
CA GLN A 4 10.48 -12.04 19.18
C GLN A 4 9.65 -12.05 17.88
N SER A 5 8.60 -11.23 17.85
CA SER A 5 7.95 -10.83 16.60
C SER A 5 8.79 -9.71 15.98
N SER A 6 9.85 -10.07 15.25
CA SER A 6 10.54 -9.14 14.36
C SER A 6 9.76 -9.09 13.03
N VAL A 7 8.98 -8.02 12.87
CA VAL A 7 7.99 -7.86 11.81
C VAL A 7 8.67 -7.45 10.49
N ALA A 8 8.68 -8.38 9.54
CA ALA A 8 8.40 -8.31 8.09
C ALA A 8 8.50 -6.99 7.27
N LEU A 9 9.21 -5.94 7.68
CA LEU A 9 9.42 -4.76 6.84
C LEU A 9 10.45 -4.99 5.73
N VAL A 10 11.31 -6.03 5.84
CA VAL A 10 12.49 -6.18 4.98
C VAL A 10 12.50 -7.44 4.10
N VAL A 11 11.78 -8.52 4.44
CA VAL A 11 11.96 -9.83 3.77
C VAL A 11 10.67 -10.39 3.17
N GLY A 12 10.03 -9.64 2.27
CA GLY A 12 8.83 -10.12 1.59
C GLY A 12 8.57 -9.39 0.28
N VAL A 13 8.01 -10.13 -0.70
CA VAL A 13 7.42 -9.52 -1.90
C VAL A 13 5.90 -9.51 -1.74
N THR A 14 5.27 -8.47 -2.27
CA THR A 14 3.82 -8.29 -2.26
C THR A 14 3.30 -8.01 -3.67
N GLY A 15 2.12 -8.54 -3.98
CA GLY A 15 1.35 -8.18 -5.16
C GLY A 15 0.30 -7.12 -4.83
N MET A 16 0.01 -6.26 -5.81
CA MET A 16 -1.06 -5.26 -5.71
C MET A 16 -1.96 -5.31 -6.95
N THR A 17 -3.05 -4.56 -6.87
CA THR A 17 -4.04 -4.45 -7.94
C THR A 17 -4.23 -2.98 -8.27
N ASP A 18 -3.85 -2.58 -9.48
CA ASP A 18 -4.16 -1.28 -10.03
C ASP A 18 -5.69 -1.17 -10.18
N ALA A 19 -6.26 -0.03 -9.75
CA ALA A 19 -7.70 0.19 -9.80
C ALA A 19 -8.28 0.06 -11.23
N ARG A 20 -7.51 0.39 -12.26
CA ARG A 20 -7.91 0.24 -13.67
C ARG A 20 -7.91 -1.22 -14.09
N VAL A 21 -6.95 -2.01 -13.63
CA VAL A 21 -6.94 -3.47 -13.85
C VAL A 21 -8.16 -4.11 -13.19
N LEU A 22 -8.46 -3.72 -11.94
CA LEU A 22 -9.67 -4.17 -11.24
C LEU A 22 -10.94 -3.80 -12.02
N ALA A 23 -11.06 -2.56 -12.49
CA ALA A 23 -12.20 -2.11 -13.28
C ALA A 23 -12.33 -2.89 -14.60
N GLN A 24 -11.22 -3.12 -15.30
CA GLN A 24 -11.19 -3.93 -16.53
C GLN A 24 -11.65 -5.37 -16.27
N GLN A 25 -11.24 -5.99 -15.16
CA GLN A 25 -11.68 -7.34 -14.82
C GLN A 25 -13.18 -7.38 -14.50
N HIS A 26 -13.73 -6.35 -13.83
CA HIS A 26 -15.18 -6.25 -13.60
C HIS A 26 -15.95 -6.16 -14.92
N VAL A 27 -15.51 -5.32 -15.87
CA VAL A 27 -16.12 -5.21 -17.20
C VAL A 27 -16.04 -6.55 -17.93
N TRP A 28 -14.87 -7.19 -17.94
CA TRP A 28 -14.68 -8.49 -18.55
C TRP A 28 -15.61 -9.56 -17.97
N ALA A 29 -15.72 -9.65 -16.64
CA ALA A 29 -16.57 -10.62 -15.96
C ALA A 29 -18.06 -10.39 -16.27
N ALA A 30 -18.48 -9.13 -16.38
CA ALA A 30 -19.87 -8.77 -16.69
C ALA A 30 -20.32 -9.20 -18.10
N VAL A 31 -19.41 -9.18 -19.08
CA VAL A 31 -19.75 -9.45 -20.50
C VAL A 31 -19.33 -10.86 -20.97
N THR A 32 -18.54 -11.58 -20.18
CA THR A 32 -18.01 -12.90 -20.58
C THR A 32 -18.85 -14.03 -20.04
N LYS A 33 -19.56 -14.78 -20.91
CA LYS A 33 -20.41 -15.91 -20.51
C LYS A 33 -19.69 -16.97 -19.66
N LYS A 34 -18.40 -17.23 -19.95
CA LYS A 34 -17.56 -18.19 -19.20
C LYS A 34 -17.16 -17.71 -17.80
N ALA A 35 -17.30 -16.43 -17.50
CA ALA A 35 -16.97 -15.86 -16.20
C ALA A 35 -18.17 -15.84 -15.23
N LYS A 36 -19.37 -16.27 -15.67
CA LYS A 36 -20.57 -16.26 -14.85
C LYS A 36 -20.43 -17.20 -13.65
N ASN A 37 -20.81 -16.71 -12.48
CA ASN A 37 -20.82 -17.43 -11.21
C ASN A 37 -19.42 -17.93 -10.78
N GLU A 38 -18.37 -17.20 -11.19
CA GLU A 38 -17.00 -17.55 -10.85
C GLU A 38 -16.33 -16.45 -10.05
N ALA A 39 -15.54 -16.86 -9.05
CA ALA A 39 -14.61 -15.98 -8.35
C ALA A 39 -13.25 -16.01 -9.05
N PHE A 40 -12.67 -14.84 -9.28
CA PHE A 40 -11.34 -14.67 -9.86
C PHE A 40 -10.50 -13.78 -8.96
N ASN A 41 -9.24 -14.16 -8.75
CA ASN A 41 -8.25 -13.25 -8.19
C ASN A 41 -7.98 -12.12 -9.19
N CYS A 42 -7.65 -10.93 -8.67
CA CYS A 42 -7.26 -9.77 -9.46
C CYS A 42 -5.95 -9.22 -8.92
N THR A 43 -4.85 -9.35 -9.66
CA THR A 43 -3.57 -8.70 -9.33
C THR A 43 -2.94 -8.18 -10.61
N ASN A 44 -1.93 -7.33 -10.47
CA ASN A 44 -1.17 -6.80 -11.60
C ASN A 44 -0.36 -7.88 -12.34
N GLY A 45 -0.12 -9.03 -11.70
CA GLY A 45 0.70 -10.12 -12.24
C GLY A 45 2.20 -9.98 -11.95
N ASP A 46 2.63 -8.90 -11.30
CA ASP A 46 3.98 -8.68 -10.77
C ASP A 46 3.99 -8.60 -9.24
N VAL A 47 5.19 -8.48 -8.67
CA VAL A 47 5.42 -8.32 -7.23
C VAL A 47 6.53 -7.30 -6.98
N PHE A 48 6.49 -6.63 -5.82
CA PHE A 48 7.54 -5.70 -5.37
C PHE A 48 7.85 -5.87 -3.87
N SER A 49 8.98 -5.30 -3.42
CA SER A 49 9.30 -5.19 -1.98
C SER A 49 8.99 -3.79 -1.46
N TRP A 50 8.52 -3.66 -0.22
CA TRP A 50 8.27 -2.36 0.41
C TRP A 50 9.52 -1.47 0.44
N ARG A 51 10.70 -2.08 0.64
CA ARG A 51 11.99 -1.40 0.55
C ARG A 51 12.20 -0.73 -0.81
N SER A 52 11.96 -1.45 -1.91
CA SER A 52 12.06 -0.90 -3.27
C SER A 52 11.05 0.22 -3.51
N MET A 53 9.82 0.08 -2.98
CA MET A 53 8.78 1.11 -3.11
C MET A 53 9.15 2.41 -2.37
N TRP A 54 9.63 2.30 -1.13
CA TRP A 54 10.08 3.46 -0.35
C TRP A 54 11.27 4.18 -0.97
N LYS A 55 12.23 3.44 -1.54
CA LYS A 55 13.33 4.07 -2.30
C LYS A 55 12.82 4.85 -3.51
N LEU A 56 11.85 4.31 -4.25
CA LEU A 56 11.26 5.03 -5.38
C LEU A 56 10.53 6.29 -4.91
N LEU A 57 9.77 6.21 -3.81
CA LEU A 57 9.03 7.36 -3.29
C LEU A 57 9.96 8.45 -2.73
N SER A 58 11.07 8.10 -2.10
CA SER A 58 12.07 9.08 -1.68
C SER A 58 12.68 9.82 -2.86
N GLU A 59 12.93 9.13 -3.97
CA GLU A 59 13.41 9.75 -5.22
C GLU A 59 12.35 10.66 -5.85
N VAL A 60 11.06 10.27 -5.86
CA VAL A 60 9.96 11.06 -6.41
C VAL A 60 9.71 12.37 -5.65
N PHE A 61 9.80 12.31 -4.31
CA PHE A 61 9.57 13.47 -3.45
C PHE A 61 10.85 14.25 -3.11
N ASP A 62 12.00 13.83 -3.64
CA ASP A 62 13.32 14.42 -3.39
C ASP A 62 13.64 14.54 -1.89
N VAL A 63 13.45 13.43 -1.17
CA VAL A 63 13.76 13.31 0.26
C VAL A 63 14.79 12.20 0.49
N GLU A 64 15.51 12.29 1.61
CA GLU A 64 16.48 11.26 1.98
C GLU A 64 15.79 9.92 2.26
N PHE A 65 16.32 8.84 1.66
CA PHE A 65 15.91 7.49 2.01
C PHE A 65 16.55 7.08 3.33
N VAL A 66 15.73 6.83 4.34
CA VAL A 66 16.14 6.26 5.63
C VAL A 66 15.64 4.84 5.71
N GLU A 67 16.55 3.90 5.96
CA GLU A 67 16.20 2.49 6.18
C GLU A 67 15.58 2.34 7.58
N LEU A 68 14.44 1.66 7.66
CA LEU A 68 13.81 1.32 8.94
C LEU A 68 14.66 0.25 9.64
N ASP A 69 15.14 0.53 10.86
CA ASP A 69 15.74 -0.49 11.71
C ASP A 69 14.63 -1.43 12.19
N GLU A 70 14.88 -2.74 12.16
CA GLU A 70 13.93 -3.77 12.63
C GLU A 70 13.59 -3.63 14.13
N LYS A 71 14.38 -2.84 14.86
CA LYS A 71 14.18 -2.52 16.28
C LYS A 71 13.38 -1.25 16.52
N ASP A 72 13.14 -0.45 15.48
CA ASP A 72 12.44 0.82 15.63
C ASP A 72 10.93 0.58 15.67
N GLU A 73 10.29 0.92 16.80
CA GLU A 73 8.85 1.02 16.87
C GLU A 73 8.40 2.33 16.20
N PHE A 74 7.89 2.21 14.98
CA PHE A 74 7.32 3.33 14.23
C PHE A 74 5.79 3.34 14.33
N ASP A 75 5.23 4.31 15.06
CA ASP A 75 3.80 4.59 15.11
C ASP A 75 3.43 5.72 14.14
N ILE A 76 3.02 5.33 12.93
CA ILE A 76 2.59 6.27 11.90
C ILE A 76 1.30 7.01 12.27
N VAL A 77 0.43 6.41 13.08
CA VAL A 77 -0.86 7.01 13.44
C VAL A 77 -0.63 8.17 14.39
N GLU A 78 0.18 7.94 15.43
CA GLU A 78 0.62 8.98 16.37
C GLU A 78 1.36 10.10 15.61
N LEU A 79 2.33 9.73 14.77
CA LEU A 79 3.18 10.69 14.03
C LEU A 79 2.37 11.64 13.14
N MET A 80 1.29 11.14 12.52
CA MET A 80 0.48 11.90 11.58
C MET A 80 -0.69 12.63 12.25
N SER A 81 -1.01 12.32 13.51
CA SER A 81 -2.23 12.79 14.21
C SER A 81 -2.36 14.31 14.32
N ASP A 82 -1.23 15.03 14.43
CA ASP A 82 -1.15 16.48 14.62
C ASP A 82 -0.71 17.23 13.35
N LYS A 83 -0.54 16.55 12.20
CA LYS A 83 0.02 17.15 10.97
C LYS A 83 -1.02 17.84 10.08
N GLY A 84 -2.28 17.95 10.53
CA GLY A 84 -3.36 18.58 9.78
C GLY A 84 -3.09 20.04 9.38
N GLU A 85 -2.59 20.85 10.31
CA GLU A 85 -2.25 22.25 10.03
C GLU A 85 -1.04 22.38 9.09
N ILE A 86 -0.07 21.46 9.20
CA ILE A 86 1.07 21.40 8.29
C ILE A 86 0.60 21.09 6.86
N TRP A 87 -0.36 20.18 6.69
CA TRP A 87 -0.95 19.91 5.38
C TRP A 87 -1.66 21.14 4.81
N ASP A 88 -2.40 21.91 5.63
CA ASP A 88 -3.04 23.15 5.18
C ASP A 88 -2.00 24.16 4.64
N LEU A 89 -0.84 24.29 5.29
CA LEU A 89 0.27 25.12 4.82
C LEU A 89 0.87 24.62 3.49
N ILE A 90 1.00 23.30 3.32
CA ILE A 90 1.48 22.70 2.06
C ILE A 90 0.49 23.00 0.93
N VAL A 91 -0.82 22.84 1.17
CA VAL A 91 -1.86 23.15 0.19
C VAL A 91 -1.76 24.60 -0.27
N GLU A 92 -1.63 25.54 0.66
CA GLU A 92 -1.49 26.97 0.33
C GLU A 92 -0.19 27.26 -0.43
N LYS A 93 0.94 26.81 0.11
CA LYS A 93 2.27 27.09 -0.45
C LYS A 93 2.41 26.60 -1.89
N TYR A 94 1.88 25.43 -2.21
CA TYR A 94 2.02 24.80 -3.53
C TYR A 94 0.77 24.95 -4.42
N GLY A 95 -0.26 25.67 -3.95
CA GLY A 95 -1.49 25.90 -4.73
C GLY A 95 -2.26 24.62 -5.05
N LEU A 96 -2.27 23.65 -4.14
CA LEU A 96 -2.92 22.36 -4.34
C LEU A 96 -4.46 22.47 -4.24
N HIS A 97 -5.16 21.41 -4.66
CA HIS A 97 -6.59 21.32 -4.42
C HIS A 97 -6.89 21.39 -2.92
N LYS A 98 -7.86 22.23 -2.53
CA LYS A 98 -8.22 22.46 -1.14
C LYS A 98 -8.80 21.19 -0.53
N THR A 99 -7.99 20.52 0.29
CA THR A 99 -8.31 19.24 0.93
C THR A 99 -7.91 19.29 2.39
N LYS A 100 -8.60 18.56 3.25
CA LYS A 100 -8.13 18.26 4.60
C LYS A 100 -7.38 16.95 4.62
N MET A 101 -6.32 16.87 5.42
CA MET A 101 -5.45 15.69 5.47
C MET A 101 -6.25 14.40 5.73
N LYS A 102 -7.21 14.44 6.67
CA LYS A 102 -8.12 13.32 7.00
C LYS A 102 -9.06 12.88 5.86
N GLU A 103 -9.20 13.66 4.80
CA GLU A 103 -10.04 13.32 3.63
C GLU A 103 -9.25 12.53 2.59
N ILE A 104 -7.92 12.65 2.59
CA ILE A 104 -7.05 12.11 1.53
C ILE A 104 -6.03 11.09 2.05
N ALA A 105 -5.81 11.03 3.36
CA ALA A 105 -4.88 10.11 4.01
C ALA A 105 -5.64 9.20 4.99
N CYS A 106 -5.27 7.91 4.99
CA CYS A 106 -5.75 6.92 5.93
C CYS A 106 -4.53 6.15 6.47
N TYR A 107 -3.86 6.73 7.46
CA TYR A 107 -2.63 6.18 8.04
C TYR A 107 -2.90 4.95 8.92
N GLU A 108 -4.11 4.82 9.48
CA GLU A 108 -4.52 3.63 10.23
C GLU A 108 -4.58 2.37 9.34
N ALA A 109 -4.98 2.52 8.08
CA ALA A 109 -5.01 1.42 7.12
C ALA A 109 -3.60 0.99 6.68
N LEU A 110 -2.59 1.86 6.80
CA LEU A 110 -1.21 1.52 6.44
C LEU A 110 -0.58 0.54 7.43
N VAL A 111 -0.92 0.65 8.73
CA VAL A 111 -0.35 -0.19 9.80
C VAL A 111 -0.48 -1.68 9.49
N PRO A 112 -1.67 -2.25 9.23
CA PRO A 112 -1.77 -3.67 8.91
C PRO A 112 -1.10 -4.01 7.58
N VAL A 113 -1.11 -3.11 6.60
CA VAL A 113 -0.54 -3.33 5.25
C VAL A 113 0.98 -3.52 5.29
N VAL A 114 1.69 -2.71 6.07
CA VAL A 114 3.16 -2.77 6.16
C VAL A 114 3.65 -3.76 7.21
N ARG A 115 2.77 -4.22 8.11
CA ARG A 115 3.06 -5.21 9.14
C ARG A 115 2.57 -6.63 8.80
N PHE A 116 2.19 -6.89 7.54
CA PHE A 116 1.81 -8.24 7.12
C PHE A 116 2.99 -9.20 7.30
N GLU A 117 2.82 -10.18 8.19
CA GLU A 117 3.86 -11.17 8.53
C GLU A 117 3.99 -12.31 7.50
N PHE A 118 3.22 -12.30 6.41
CA PHE A 118 3.28 -13.30 5.35
C PHE A 118 3.33 -12.68 3.96
N GLN A 119 3.91 -13.40 3.00
CA GLN A 119 3.97 -12.95 1.60
C GLN A 119 2.57 -12.93 0.98
N HIS A 120 2.07 -11.75 0.66
CA HIS A 120 0.78 -11.57 0.01
C HIS A 120 0.93 -11.65 -1.51
N VAL A 121 0.96 -12.87 -2.04
CA VAL A 121 1.03 -13.16 -3.48
C VAL A 121 -0.11 -14.08 -3.87
N SER A 122 -0.87 -13.69 -4.89
CA SER A 122 -1.96 -14.50 -5.43
C SER A 122 -1.56 -15.13 -6.75
N SER A 123 -1.93 -16.39 -6.95
CA SER A 123 -1.92 -17.01 -8.27
C SER A 123 -3.15 -16.59 -9.05
N MET A 124 -2.96 -16.20 -10.32
CA MET A 124 -4.06 -15.94 -11.26
C MET A 124 -4.50 -17.21 -12.01
N ASN A 125 -3.80 -18.33 -11.81
CA ASN A 125 -4.21 -19.61 -12.36
C ASN A 125 -5.30 -20.21 -11.48
N LYS A 126 -6.42 -20.57 -12.11
CA LYS A 126 -7.45 -21.36 -11.45
C LYS A 126 -6.95 -22.79 -11.32
N LYS A 127 -7.05 -23.36 -10.12
CA LYS A 127 -6.87 -24.81 -9.94
C LYS A 127 -8.08 -25.49 -10.59
N GLU A 128 -7.84 -26.39 -11.53
CA GLU A 128 -8.88 -27.29 -12.05
C GLU A 128 -9.42 -28.22 -10.96
#